data_AF-A0A226DLU5-F1
#
_entry.id   AF-A0A226DLU5-F1
#
_cell.length_a   1.000
_cell.length_b   1.000
_cell.length_c   1.000
_cell.angle_alpha   90.00
_cell.angle_beta   90.00
_cell.angle_gamma   90.00
#
_symmetry.space_group_name_H-M   'P 1'
#
loop_
_entity.id
_entity.type
_entity.pdbx_description
1 polymer ?
#
loop_
_entity_poly.entity_id
_entity_poly.type
_entity_poly.pdbx_seq_one_letter_code
_entity_poly.pdbx_strand_id
1 'polypeptide(L)'
;MNSIIKRRAIQRDYQVHAPLLCVNIYFYLTIDTLLAAFAWQLYLHPRHVIKHRDYLQALALFGHYYLLLYHCGFLPWLISTWALSIFMFAHFALSHTFLPLSEEITHWVEYSLLHTADIEQRPWCNWWMGYLNYQVEHHLFPTMPNFRHPQIKDRVRALAEKHGLKYYVFSYTDAIYRSFKNLRDVSQQLKES
;
A
#
# COMPACT_ATOMS: atom_id res chain seq x y z
N MET A 1 -18.58 -23.12 -8.53
CA MET A 1 -19.10 -22.43 -7.32
C MET A 1 -19.98 -21.27 -7.78
N ASN A 2 -21.27 -21.28 -7.47
CA ASN A 2 -22.27 -20.36 -8.02
C ASN A 2 -21.94 -18.88 -7.68
N SER A 3 -21.99 -17.98 -8.67
CA SER A 3 -21.68 -16.54 -8.51
C SER A 3 -22.52 -15.87 -7.41
N ILE A 4 -23.77 -16.33 -7.24
CA ILE A 4 -24.70 -15.88 -6.20
C ILE A 4 -24.23 -16.28 -4.80
N ILE A 5 -23.71 -17.49 -4.62
CA ILE A 5 -23.19 -17.98 -3.33
C ILE A 5 -21.92 -17.21 -2.97
N LYS A 6 -21.04 -16.96 -3.96
CA LYS A 6 -19.83 -16.14 -3.77
C LYS A 6 -20.19 -14.70 -3.38
N ARG A 7 -21.15 -14.07 -4.07
CA ARG A 7 -21.64 -12.72 -3.73
C ARG A 7 -22.25 -12.66 -2.34
N ARG A 8 -23.10 -13.63 -1.94
CA ARG A 8 -23.68 -13.70 -0.59
C ARG A 8 -22.64 -13.93 0.49
N ALA A 9 -21.62 -14.77 0.25
CA ALA A 9 -20.54 -14.99 1.19
C ALA A 9 -19.71 -13.71 1.40
N ILE A 10 -19.36 -13.03 0.31
CA ILE A 10 -18.66 -11.73 0.34
C ILE A 10 -19.49 -10.70 1.11
N GLN A 11 -20.77 -10.58 0.79
CA GLN A 11 -21.68 -9.60 1.41
C GLN A 11 -21.90 -9.88 2.91
N ARG A 12 -21.89 -11.16 3.31
CA ARG A 12 -21.95 -11.57 4.72
C ARG A 12 -20.66 -11.20 5.46
N ASP A 13 -19.49 -11.38 4.83
CA ASP A 13 -18.20 -11.02 5.41
C ASP A 13 -18.10 -9.49 5.63
N TYR A 14 -18.56 -8.70 4.66
CA TYR A 14 -18.66 -7.24 4.80
C TYR A 14 -19.51 -6.82 5.98
N GLN A 15 -20.67 -7.45 6.18
CA GLN A 15 -21.58 -7.12 7.30
C GLN A 15 -20.95 -7.43 8.67
N VAL A 16 -20.14 -8.50 8.79
CA VAL A 16 -19.44 -8.83 10.04
C VAL A 16 -18.36 -7.80 10.37
N HIS A 17 -17.66 -7.29 9.36
CA HIS A 17 -16.57 -6.33 9.53
C HIS A 17 -17.01 -4.85 9.45
N ALA A 18 -18.26 -4.57 9.04
CA ALA A 18 -18.78 -3.23 8.83
C ALA A 18 -18.57 -2.29 10.03
N PRO A 19 -18.78 -2.70 11.30
CA PRO A 19 -18.53 -1.80 12.44
C PRO A 19 -17.07 -1.35 12.56
N LEU A 20 -16.12 -2.24 12.28
CA LEU A 20 -14.68 -1.94 12.29
C LEU A 20 -14.30 -1.04 11.11
N LEU A 21 -14.83 -1.32 9.92
CA LEU A 21 -14.60 -0.52 8.72
C LEU A 21 -15.20 0.88 8.85
N CYS A 22 -16.31 1.03 9.58
CA CYS A 22 -16.95 2.33 9.83
C CYS A 22 -16.08 3.28 10.67
N VAL A 23 -15.28 2.73 11.60
CA VAL A 23 -14.38 3.51 12.46
C VAL A 23 -12.95 3.56 11.93
N ASN A 24 -12.67 2.86 10.83
CA ASN A 24 -11.34 2.73 10.24
C ASN A 24 -10.69 4.09 9.97
N ILE A 25 -11.45 5.11 9.56
CA ILE A 25 -10.95 6.47 9.34
C ILE A 25 -10.20 7.06 10.54
N TYR A 26 -10.57 6.70 11.78
CA TYR A 26 -9.93 7.21 13.00
C TYR A 26 -8.65 6.45 13.37
N PHE A 27 -8.57 5.18 12.97
CA PHE A 27 -7.50 4.27 13.39
C PHE A 27 -6.55 3.88 12.26
N TYR A 28 -6.85 4.29 11.02
CA TYR A 28 -6.11 3.94 9.83
C TYR A 28 -4.63 4.25 9.97
N LEU A 29 -4.30 5.53 10.23
CA LEU A 29 -2.90 5.92 10.38
C LEU A 29 -2.24 5.22 11.57
N THR A 30 -2.93 5.09 12.71
CA THR A 30 -2.27 4.72 13.97
C THR A 30 -2.23 3.21 14.22
N ILE A 31 -3.37 2.52 14.12
CA ILE A 31 -3.49 1.10 14.47
C ILE A 31 -3.28 0.25 13.21
N ASP A 32 -3.94 0.57 12.10
CA ASP A 32 -3.91 -0.32 10.94
C ASP A 32 -2.54 -0.36 10.27
N THR A 33 -1.85 0.78 10.16
CA THR A 33 -0.47 0.78 9.66
C THR A 33 0.46 -0.04 10.56
N LEU A 34 0.30 0.03 11.89
CA LEU A 34 1.10 -0.74 12.83
C LEU A 34 0.82 -2.24 12.72
N LEU A 35 -0.45 -2.62 12.58
CA LEU A 35 -0.84 -3.99 12.33
C LEU A 35 -0.27 -4.51 11.00
N ALA A 36 -0.26 -3.68 9.95
CA ALA A 36 0.36 -4.02 8.67
C ALA A 36 1.88 -4.22 8.81
N ALA A 37 2.56 -3.37 9.57
CA ALA A 37 3.99 -3.52 9.87
C ALA A 37 4.26 -4.84 10.62
N PHE A 38 3.45 -5.17 11.64
CA PHE A 38 3.58 -6.42 12.38
C PHE A 38 3.21 -7.64 11.53
N ALA A 39 2.21 -7.56 10.66
CA ALA A 39 1.90 -8.62 9.71
C ALA A 39 3.10 -8.90 8.78
N TRP A 40 3.81 -7.86 8.35
CA TRP A 40 5.04 -8.04 7.57
C TRP A 40 6.17 -8.67 8.39
N GLN A 41 6.46 -8.13 9.57
CA GLN A 41 7.59 -8.56 10.39
C GLN A 41 7.39 -9.93 11.05
N LEU A 42 6.19 -10.20 11.57
CA LEU A 42 5.90 -11.37 12.41
C LEU A 42 5.22 -12.51 11.64
N TYR A 43 4.63 -12.24 10.48
CA TYR A 43 3.95 -13.26 9.68
C TYR A 43 4.58 -13.49 8.31
N LEU A 44 4.64 -12.47 7.45
CA LEU A 44 5.13 -12.64 6.08
C LEU A 44 6.62 -12.98 6.03
N HIS A 45 7.44 -12.32 6.85
CA HIS A 45 8.88 -12.56 6.85
C HIS A 45 9.24 -13.98 7.35
N PRO A 46 8.75 -14.47 8.50
CA PRO A 46 8.95 -15.87 8.90
C PRO A 46 8.42 -16.87 7.86
N ARG A 47 7.25 -16.59 7.27
CA ARG A 47 6.69 -17.42 6.20
C ARG A 47 7.61 -17.47 4.97
N HIS A 48 8.22 -16.34 4.59
CA HIS A 48 9.18 -16.27 3.49
C HIS A 48 10.42 -17.12 3.77
N VAL A 49 11.03 -16.93 4.95
CA VAL A 49 12.19 -17.70 5.42
C VAL A 49 11.92 -19.19 5.38
N ILE A 50 10.79 -19.64 5.93
CA ILE A 50 10.42 -21.06 5.98
C ILE A 50 10.22 -21.61 4.56
N LYS A 51 9.53 -20.85 3.70
CA LYS A 51 9.24 -21.26 2.32
C LYS A 51 10.52 -21.40 1.48
N HIS A 52 11.48 -20.50 1.62
CA HIS A 52 12.70 -20.47 0.79
C HIS A 52 13.93 -21.06 1.49
N ARG A 53 13.79 -21.51 2.75
CA ARG A 53 14.86 -22.03 3.61
C ARG A 53 16.02 -21.04 3.80
N ASP A 54 15.72 -19.75 3.79
CA ASP A 54 16.72 -18.69 3.98
C ASP A 54 16.98 -18.42 5.47
N TYR A 55 17.62 -19.39 6.13
CA TYR A 55 17.92 -19.29 7.56
C TYR A 55 19.01 -18.26 7.87
N LEU A 56 19.85 -17.91 6.89
CA LEU A 56 20.84 -16.85 7.05
C LEU A 56 20.15 -15.49 7.19
N GLN A 57 19.17 -15.21 6.34
CA GLN A 57 18.32 -14.02 6.47
C GLN A 57 17.60 -13.99 7.81
N ALA A 58 17.09 -15.13 8.27
CA ALA A 58 16.43 -15.25 9.57
C ALA A 58 17.36 -14.89 10.74
N LEU A 59 18.59 -15.44 10.73
CA LEU A 59 19.60 -15.15 11.75
C LEU A 59 20.02 -13.68 11.74
N ALA A 60 20.24 -13.11 10.55
CA ALA A 60 20.61 -11.71 10.39
C ALA A 60 19.53 -10.77 10.94
N LEU A 61 18.26 -11.04 10.63
CA LEU A 61 17.15 -10.23 11.13
C LEU A 61 16.91 -10.42 12.62
N PHE A 62 17.01 -11.64 13.13
CA PHE A 62 16.96 -11.88 14.58
C PHE A 62 18.06 -11.09 15.30
N GLY A 63 19.30 -11.14 14.80
CA GLY A 63 20.42 -10.36 15.34
C GLY A 63 20.16 -8.86 15.28
N HIS A 64 19.65 -8.35 14.15
CA HIS A 64 19.29 -6.94 13.99
C HIS A 64 18.25 -6.48 15.02
N TYR A 65 17.13 -7.21 15.17
CA TYR A 65 16.09 -6.86 16.14
C TYR A 65 16.55 -7.04 17.59
N TYR A 66 17.34 -8.07 17.88
CA TYR A 66 17.92 -8.27 19.20
C TYR A 66 18.83 -7.11 19.59
N LEU A 67 19.74 -6.69 18.71
CA LEU A 67 20.63 -5.56 18.94
C LEU A 67 19.86 -4.25 19.13
N LEU A 68 18.84 -4.00 18.29
CA LEU A 68 17.98 -2.82 18.45
C LEU A 68 17.26 -2.82 19.80
N LEU A 69 16.66 -3.95 20.19
CA LEU A 69 15.96 -4.05 21.48
C LEU A 69 16.92 -3.94 22.67
N TYR A 70 18.11 -4.51 22.57
CA TYR A 70 19.13 -4.46 23.62
C TYR A 70 19.66 -3.02 23.84
N HIS A 71 19.96 -2.29 22.75
CA HIS A 71 20.55 -0.95 22.84
C HIS A 71 19.52 0.17 23.00
N CYS A 72 18.36 0.06 22.35
CA CYS A 72 17.35 1.13 22.36
C CYS A 72 16.20 0.84 23.33
N GLY A 73 16.02 -0.39 23.79
CA GLY A 73 14.89 -0.80 24.62
C GLY A 73 13.60 -1.00 23.83
N PHE A 74 12.62 -1.65 24.47
CA PHE A 74 11.34 -2.01 23.84
C PHE A 74 10.51 -0.79 23.43
N LEU A 75 10.39 0.21 24.32
CA LEU A 75 9.51 1.35 24.09
C LEU A 75 9.98 2.24 22.91
N PRO A 76 11.28 2.63 22.81
CA PRO A 76 11.77 3.35 21.63
C PRO A 76 11.69 2.55 20.33
N TRP A 77 11.91 1.22 20.38
CA TRP A 77 11.71 0.35 19.22
C TRP A 77 10.24 0.33 18.76
N LEU A 78 9.30 0.25 19.70
CA LEU A 78 7.87 0.26 19.39
C LEU A 78 7.43 1.61 18.78
N ILE A 79 7.87 2.72 19.37
CA ILE A 79 7.55 4.07 18.89
C ILE A 79 8.15 4.31 17.49
N SER A 80 9.40 3.91 17.26
CA SER A 80 10.04 4.05 15.94
C SER A 80 9.36 3.17 14.88
N THR A 81 8.97 1.93 15.23
CA THR A 81 8.20 1.06 14.34
C THR A 81 6.84 1.66 14.01
N TRP A 82 6.14 2.23 15.00
CA TRP A 82 4.86 2.90 14.82
C TRP A 82 4.96 4.16 13.94
N ALA A 83 5.98 5.00 14.16
CA ALA A 83 6.20 6.18 13.32
C ALA A 83 6.55 5.79 11.87
N LEU A 84 7.40 4.77 11.69
CA LEU A 84 7.76 4.26 10.37
C LEU A 84 6.56 3.62 9.67
N SER A 85 5.69 2.91 10.40
CA SER A 85 4.49 2.30 9.84
C SER A 85 3.52 3.35 9.31
N ILE A 86 3.25 4.40 10.10
CA ILE A 86 2.46 5.56 9.65
C ILE A 86 3.07 6.11 8.36
N PHE A 87 4.37 6.41 8.38
CA PHE A 87 5.03 7.01 7.24
C PHE A 87 4.95 6.13 5.99
N MET A 88 5.32 4.86 6.08
CA MET A 88 5.40 3.98 4.91
C MET A 88 4.02 3.63 4.34
N PHE A 89 3.07 3.20 5.19
CA PHE A 89 1.78 2.74 4.72
C PHE A 89 0.84 3.88 4.32
N ALA A 90 0.95 5.06 4.95
CA ALA A 90 0.21 6.23 4.49
C ALA A 90 0.64 6.62 3.07
N HIS A 91 1.96 6.63 2.78
CA HIS A 91 2.47 6.94 1.45
C HIS A 91 2.07 5.90 0.41
N PHE A 92 2.07 4.60 0.73
CA PHE A 92 1.54 3.59 -0.18
C PHE A 92 0.06 3.80 -0.49
N ALA A 93 -0.76 4.15 0.51
CA ALA A 93 -2.19 4.34 0.29
C ALA A 93 -2.52 5.50 -0.65
N LEU A 94 -1.65 6.51 -0.75
CA LEU A 94 -1.84 7.65 -1.66
C LEU A 94 -1.92 7.23 -3.14
N SER A 95 -1.43 6.04 -3.49
CA SER A 95 -1.40 5.58 -4.87
C SER A 95 -2.42 4.47 -5.19
N HIS A 96 -3.09 3.90 -4.17
CA HIS A 96 -3.79 2.62 -4.32
C HIS A 96 -5.23 2.59 -3.79
N THR A 97 -5.71 3.69 -3.19
CA THR A 97 -6.95 3.62 -2.39
C THR A 97 -8.20 4.19 -3.04
N PHE A 98 -8.07 5.16 -3.95
CA PHE A 98 -9.22 6.00 -4.37
C PHE A 98 -9.56 5.91 -5.86
N LEU A 99 -8.80 5.15 -6.65
CA LEU A 99 -9.17 4.89 -8.04
C LEU A 99 -10.24 3.78 -8.10
N PRO A 100 -11.19 3.83 -9.06
CA PRO A 100 -12.21 2.81 -9.20
C PRO A 100 -11.59 1.42 -9.36
N LEU A 101 -12.14 0.41 -8.70
CA LEU A 101 -11.76 -0.99 -8.92
C LEU A 101 -12.51 -1.56 -10.12
N SER A 102 -11.86 -2.42 -10.89
CA SER A 102 -12.49 -3.17 -11.98
C SER A 102 -12.93 -4.56 -11.47
N GLU A 103 -14.16 -4.96 -11.78
CA GLU A 103 -14.59 -6.37 -11.62
C GLU A 103 -14.04 -7.27 -12.74
N GLU A 104 -13.65 -6.67 -13.86
CA GLU A 104 -13.06 -7.37 -14.99
C GLU A 104 -11.57 -7.62 -14.74
N ILE A 105 -11.13 -8.85 -15.03
CA ILE A 105 -9.72 -9.22 -14.97
C ILE A 105 -9.02 -8.59 -16.17
N THR A 106 -8.30 -7.50 -15.94
CA THR A 106 -7.48 -6.83 -16.95
C THR A 106 -6.06 -7.40 -16.97
N HIS A 107 -5.34 -7.20 -18.07
CA HIS A 107 -3.92 -7.54 -18.12
C HIS A 107 -3.16 -6.73 -17.07
N TRP A 108 -2.13 -7.31 -16.44
CA TRP A 108 -1.44 -6.68 -15.31
C TRP A 108 -0.89 -5.28 -15.64
N VAL A 109 -0.45 -5.04 -16.88
CA VAL A 109 -0.01 -3.71 -17.36
C VAL A 109 -1.15 -2.69 -17.33
N GLU A 110 -2.33 -3.06 -17.81
CA GLU A 110 -3.51 -2.19 -17.79
C GLU A 110 -3.95 -1.96 -16.34
N TYR A 111 -3.93 -3.01 -15.52
CA TYR A 111 -4.23 -2.91 -14.09
C TYR A 111 -3.33 -1.90 -13.38
N SER A 112 -2.02 -1.95 -13.64
CA SER A 112 -1.04 -0.99 -13.10
C SER A 112 -1.26 0.45 -13.53
N LEU A 113 -1.93 0.70 -14.66
CA LEU A 113 -2.24 2.05 -15.13
C LEU A 113 -3.62 2.54 -14.65
N LEU A 114 -4.60 1.64 -14.62
CA LEU A 114 -6.00 1.99 -14.34
C LEU A 114 -6.31 2.06 -12.85
N HIS A 115 -5.57 1.32 -12.02
CA HIS A 115 -5.82 1.18 -10.58
C HIS A 115 -4.66 1.65 -9.70
N THR A 116 -3.67 2.31 -10.28
CA THR A 116 -2.56 2.92 -9.54
C THR A 116 -2.37 4.35 -9.98
N ALA A 117 -2.12 5.24 -9.02
CA ALA A 117 -1.84 6.64 -9.27
C ALA A 117 -0.42 7.01 -8.85
N ASP A 118 0.24 7.78 -9.68
CA ASP A 118 1.48 8.46 -9.33
C ASP A 118 1.22 9.74 -8.54
N ILE A 119 2.18 10.12 -7.70
CA ILE A 119 2.14 11.36 -6.93
C ILE A 119 3.14 12.35 -7.52
N GLU A 120 2.83 13.64 -7.43
CA GLU A 120 3.60 14.74 -8.01
C GLU A 120 5.12 14.50 -7.99
N GLN A 121 5.71 14.54 -9.18
CA GLN A 121 7.07 14.08 -9.43
C GLN A 121 8.08 15.23 -9.29
N ARG A 122 8.04 15.92 -8.13
CA ARG A 122 8.92 17.06 -7.78
C ARG A 122 10.07 16.63 -6.87
N PRO A 123 11.21 17.35 -6.85
CA PRO A 123 12.35 17.01 -5.99
C PRO A 123 11.99 16.85 -4.51
N TRP A 124 11.15 17.76 -3.97
CA TRP A 124 10.71 17.69 -2.59
C TRP A 124 9.87 16.43 -2.32
N CYS A 125 8.98 16.06 -3.24
CA CYS A 125 8.08 14.93 -3.10
C CYS A 125 8.83 13.60 -3.27
N ASN A 126 9.77 13.54 -4.23
CA ASN A 126 10.68 12.41 -4.38
C ASN A 126 11.47 12.15 -3.10
N TRP A 127 12.00 13.21 -2.46
CA TRP A 127 12.72 13.09 -1.19
C TRP A 127 11.78 12.68 -0.05
N TRP A 128 10.66 13.39 0.09
CA TRP A 128 9.69 13.17 1.17
C TRP A 128 9.05 11.79 1.14
N MET A 129 8.71 11.28 -0.05
CA MET A 129 8.12 9.96 -0.23
C MET A 129 9.17 8.86 -0.42
N GLY A 130 10.48 9.17 -0.40
CA GLY A 130 11.53 8.18 -0.69
C GLY A 130 11.37 7.49 -2.05
N TYR A 131 10.94 8.24 -3.07
CA TYR A 131 10.59 7.76 -4.41
C TYR A 131 9.37 6.83 -4.48
N LEU A 132 8.54 6.75 -3.43
CA LEU A 132 7.27 6.02 -3.46
C LEU A 132 6.19 6.71 -4.31
N ASN A 133 6.47 7.87 -4.91
CA ASN A 133 5.54 8.60 -5.76
C ASN A 133 5.44 8.07 -7.21
N TYR A 134 6.17 7.00 -7.55
CA TYR A 134 6.22 6.35 -8.87
C TYR A 134 5.69 4.90 -8.80
N GLN A 135 4.42 4.73 -8.43
CA GLN A 135 3.87 3.39 -8.21
C GLN A 135 3.48 2.70 -9.51
N VAL A 136 3.13 3.46 -10.55
CA VAL A 136 2.89 2.88 -11.88
C VAL A 136 4.17 2.22 -12.39
N GLU A 137 5.30 2.92 -12.35
CA GLU A 137 6.59 2.38 -12.76
C GLU A 137 7.05 1.24 -11.86
N HIS A 138 6.80 1.32 -10.55
CA HIS A 138 7.12 0.22 -9.63
C HIS A 138 6.37 -1.06 -10.00
N HIS A 139 5.08 -0.99 -10.31
CA HIS A 139 4.32 -2.17 -10.72
C HIS A 139 4.75 -2.71 -12.09
N LEU A 140 5.13 -1.82 -13.02
CA LEU A 140 5.62 -2.22 -14.34
C LEU A 140 7.05 -2.82 -14.30
N PHE A 141 7.88 -2.34 -13.38
CA PHE A 141 9.29 -2.69 -13.26
C PHE A 141 9.69 -2.91 -11.78
N PRO A 142 9.15 -3.95 -11.11
CA PRO A 142 9.31 -4.12 -9.66
C PRO A 142 10.75 -4.41 -9.21
N THR A 143 11.61 -4.84 -10.13
CA THR A 143 13.03 -5.08 -9.88
C THR A 143 13.88 -3.81 -10.07
N MET A 144 13.32 -2.73 -10.62
CA MET A 144 14.03 -1.46 -10.79
C MET A 144 14.12 -0.73 -9.45
N PRO A 145 15.30 -0.23 -9.05
CA PRO A 145 15.43 0.59 -7.86
C PRO A 145 14.58 1.86 -7.96
N ASN A 146 13.87 2.23 -6.89
CA ASN A 146 12.88 3.32 -6.92
C ASN A 146 13.44 4.67 -7.40
N PHE A 147 14.71 4.98 -7.09
CA PHE A 147 15.36 6.21 -7.53
C PHE A 147 15.59 6.30 -9.06
N ARG A 148 15.40 5.19 -9.80
CA ARG A 148 15.50 5.15 -11.26
C ARG A 148 14.17 5.31 -11.98
N HIS A 149 13.03 5.18 -11.30
CA HIS A 149 11.70 5.42 -11.88
C HIS A 149 11.57 6.79 -12.58
N PRO A 150 12.19 7.89 -12.08
CA PRO A 150 12.18 9.17 -12.79
C PRO A 150 12.71 9.11 -14.22
N GLN A 151 13.57 8.13 -14.54
CA GLN A 151 14.20 7.97 -15.86
C GLN A 151 13.26 7.32 -16.88
N ILE A 152 12.24 6.59 -16.43
CA ILE A 152 11.34 5.82 -17.30
C ILE A 152 9.91 6.34 -17.32
N LYS A 153 9.50 7.15 -16.33
CA LYS A 153 8.14 7.66 -16.17
C LYS A 153 7.53 8.26 -17.45
N ASP A 154 8.31 9.07 -18.18
CA ASP A 154 7.80 9.77 -19.36
C ASP A 154 7.61 8.81 -20.53
N ARG A 155 8.43 7.74 -20.60
CA ARG A 155 8.28 6.66 -21.57
C ARG A 155 7.07 5.79 -21.25
N VAL A 156 6.83 5.51 -19.97
CA VAL A 156 5.64 4.78 -19.51
C VAL A 156 4.37 5.58 -19.81
N ARG A 157 4.35 6.88 -19.50
CA ARG A 157 3.23 7.76 -19.82
C ARG A 157 2.97 7.83 -21.33
N ALA A 158 4.01 8.03 -22.13
CA ALA A 158 3.86 8.06 -23.60
C ALA A 158 3.34 6.72 -24.16
N LEU A 159 3.75 5.59 -23.57
CA LEU A 159 3.23 4.28 -23.94
C LEU A 159 1.74 4.14 -23.58
N ALA A 160 1.34 4.57 -22.38
CA ALA A 160 -0.06 4.56 -21.95
C ALA A 160 -0.93 5.40 -22.91
N GLU A 161 -0.49 6.62 -23.23
CA GLU A 161 -1.17 7.52 -24.19
C GLU A 161 -1.31 6.90 -25.57
N LYS A 162 -0.23 6.27 -26.09
CA LYS A 162 -0.25 5.57 -27.39
C LYS A 162 -1.31 4.47 -27.46
N HIS A 163 -1.59 3.82 -26.34
CA HIS A 163 -2.56 2.73 -26.24
C HIS A 163 -3.94 3.18 -25.72
N GLY A 164 -4.17 4.49 -25.57
CA GLY A 164 -5.44 5.04 -25.08
C GLY A 164 -5.71 4.76 -23.60
N LEU A 165 -4.68 4.42 -22.82
CA LEU A 165 -4.76 4.17 -21.39
C LEU A 165 -4.52 5.45 -20.60
N LYS A 166 -5.32 5.66 -19.54
CA LYS A 166 -5.13 6.80 -18.64
C LYS A 166 -3.93 6.56 -17.72
N TYR A 167 -3.10 7.59 -17.56
CA TYR A 167 -2.00 7.63 -16.60
C TYR A 167 -2.35 8.66 -15.52
N TYR A 168 -2.67 8.20 -14.31
CA TYR A 168 -3.15 9.06 -13.23
C TYR A 168 -1.99 9.69 -12.45
N VAL A 169 -2.02 11.01 -12.28
CA VAL A 169 -1.08 11.75 -11.42
C VAL A 169 -1.84 12.76 -10.60
N PHE A 170 -1.56 12.81 -9.29
CA PHE A 170 -2.17 13.78 -8.38
C PHE A 170 -1.10 14.57 -7.62
N SER A 171 -1.46 15.78 -7.17
CA SER A 171 -0.63 16.46 -6.19
C SER A 171 -0.62 15.68 -4.87
N TYR A 172 0.45 15.82 -4.09
CA TYR A 172 0.55 15.13 -2.80
C TYR A 172 -0.64 15.45 -1.87
N THR A 173 -1.06 16.71 -1.84
CA THR A 173 -2.20 17.16 -1.03
C THR A 173 -3.53 16.63 -1.54
N ASP A 174 -3.73 16.57 -2.87
CA ASP A 174 -4.94 16.00 -3.46
C ASP A 174 -5.02 14.49 -3.22
N ALA A 175 -3.90 13.77 -3.31
CA ALA A 175 -3.85 12.34 -3.00
C ALA A 175 -4.20 12.05 -1.54
N ILE A 176 -3.68 12.84 -0.59
CA ILE A 176 -4.09 12.75 0.83
C ILE A 176 -5.60 12.96 0.96
N TYR A 177 -6.11 14.06 0.38
CA TYR A 177 -7.53 14.37 0.45
C TYR A 177 -8.39 13.22 -0.10
N ARG A 178 -8.03 12.66 -1.27
CA ARG A 178 -8.74 11.55 -1.90
C ARG A 178 -8.68 10.28 -1.09
N SER A 179 -7.53 9.93 -0.51
CA SER A 179 -7.40 8.74 0.35
C SER A 179 -8.32 8.83 1.57
N PHE A 180 -8.32 9.96 2.28
CA PHE A 180 -9.19 10.15 3.44
C PHE A 180 -10.66 10.28 3.06
N LYS A 181 -10.96 10.94 1.93
CA LYS A 181 -12.32 10.99 1.39
C LYS A 181 -12.81 9.59 1.07
N ASN A 182 -12.00 8.75 0.43
CA ASN A 182 -12.37 7.38 0.11
C ASN A 182 -12.66 6.56 1.38
N LEU A 183 -11.82 6.67 2.43
CA LEU A 183 -12.09 6.02 3.72
C LEU A 183 -13.43 6.47 4.33
N ARG A 184 -13.75 7.77 4.24
CA ARG A 184 -15.04 8.30 4.69
C ARG A 184 -16.20 7.75 3.86
N ASP A 185 -16.09 7.80 2.54
CA ASP A 185 -17.16 7.40 1.62
C ASP A 185 -17.48 5.91 1.79
N VAL A 186 -16.46 5.04 1.91
CA VAL A 186 -16.63 3.61 2.22
C VAL A 186 -17.28 3.41 3.59
N SER A 187 -16.86 4.15 4.62
CA SER A 187 -17.49 4.10 5.95
C SER A 187 -18.97 4.51 5.91
N GLN A 188 -19.33 5.51 5.11
CA GLN A 188 -20.73 5.93 4.95
C GLN A 188 -21.57 4.89 4.21
N GLN A 189 -21.06 4.36 3.10
CA GLN A 189 -21.74 3.31 2.33
C GLN A 189 -22.05 2.07 3.19
N LEU A 190 -21.14 1.69 4.09
CA LEU A 190 -21.33 0.56 5.00
C LEU A 190 -22.35 0.83 6.12
N LYS A 191 -22.56 2.09 6.51
CA LYS A 191 -23.61 2.45 7.48
C LYS A 191 -25.01 2.41 6.86
N GLU A 192 -25.08 2.57 5.54
CA GLU A 192 -26.32 2.61 4.78
C GLU A 192 -26.73 1.24 4.21
N SER A 193 -25.85 0.22 4.28
CA SER A 193 -26.03 -1.13 3.72
C SER A 193 -26.56 -2.17 4.70
#